data_AF-A0A261AEP5-F1
#
_entry.id   AF-A0A261AEP5-F1
#
_cell.length_a   1.000
_cell.length_b   1.000
_cell.length_c   1.000
_cell.angle_alpha   90.00
_cell.angle_beta   90.00
_cell.angle_gamma   90.00
#
_symmetry.space_group_name_H-M   'P 1'
#
loop_
_entity.id
_entity.type
_entity.pdbx_description
1 polymer ?
#
loop_
_entity_poly.entity_id
_entity_poly.type
_entity_poly.pdbx_seq_one_letter_code
_entity_poly.pdbx_strand_id
1 'polypeptide(L)'
;MSRNVGVLGQMSEINDHLYLSGAGVLKPEKIKQRKINMIVNATTEEPSTYMQGVDTMKIRIEDHPYARLSEHFDVVADKIRNVKVSE
;
A
#
# COMPACT_ATOMS: atom_id res chain seq x y z
N MET A 1 -2.59 -1.68 -23.39
CA MET A 1 -2.65 -1.18 -22.00
C MET A 1 -1.24 -1.11 -21.47
N SER A 2 -0.64 0.07 -21.46
CA SER A 2 0.73 0.25 -20.96
C SER A 2 0.69 0.30 -19.44
N ARG A 3 0.98 -0.83 -18.80
CA ARG A 3 1.23 -0.87 -17.36
C ARG A 3 2.45 0.02 -17.11
N ASN A 4 2.35 1.06 -16.29
CA ASN A 4 3.50 1.90 -15.93
C ASN A 4 4.47 1.07 -15.05
N VAL A 5 5.28 0.21 -15.68
CA VAL A 5 6.12 -0.80 -15.00
C VAL A 5 7.27 -0.16 -14.22
N GLY A 6 7.73 1.04 -14.59
CA GLY A 6 8.94 1.64 -14.04
C GLY A 6 8.92 1.92 -12.53
N VAL A 7 7.79 2.43 -12.00
CA VAL A 7 7.67 2.79 -10.56
C VAL A 7 7.20 1.60 -9.72
N LEU A 8 6.41 0.69 -10.29
CA LEU A 8 5.80 -0.44 -9.57
C LEU A 8 6.67 -1.71 -9.53
N GLY A 9 7.80 -1.72 -10.23
CA GLY A 9 8.79 -2.79 -10.20
C GLY A 9 9.70 -2.79 -8.96
N GLN A 10 9.53 -1.82 -8.06
CA GLN A 10 10.28 -1.72 -6.81
C GLN A 10 9.41 -1.17 -5.68
N MET A 11 9.93 -1.25 -4.45
CA MET A 11 9.35 -0.60 -3.28
C MET A 11 10.17 0.66 -3.00
N SER A 12 9.56 1.81 -3.24
CA SER A 12 10.20 3.12 -3.09
C SER A 12 9.71 3.78 -1.81
N GLU A 13 10.63 4.35 -1.05
CA GLU A 13 10.32 5.17 0.12
C GLU A 13 9.95 6.57 -0.33
N ILE A 14 8.77 7.05 0.06
CA ILE A 14 8.29 8.40 -0.27
C ILE A 14 8.65 9.36 0.85
N ASN A 15 8.55 8.91 2.10
CA ASN A 15 9.00 9.61 3.30
C ASN A 15 9.33 8.57 4.38
N ASP A 16 9.83 9.04 5.53
CA ASP A 16 10.19 8.17 6.66
C ASP A 16 9.02 7.26 7.03
N HIS A 17 9.22 5.95 6.85
CA HIS A 17 8.24 4.89 7.14
C HIS A 17 7.02 4.83 6.20
N LEU A 18 7.00 5.54 5.08
CA LEU A 18 5.96 5.41 4.04
C LEU A 18 6.55 4.95 2.70
N TYR A 19 5.99 3.86 2.18
CA TYR A 19 6.46 3.22 0.96
C TYR A 19 5.35 3.14 -0.08
N LEU A 20 5.73 3.23 -1.36
CA LEU A 20 4.88 2.94 -2.50
C LEU A 20 5.50 1.83 -3.34
N SER A 21 4.68 0.85 -3.72
CA SER A 21 5.12 -0.28 -4.50
C SER A 21 3.99 -0.88 -5.31
N GLY A 22 4.34 -1.69 -6.33
CA GLY A 22 3.39 -2.65 -6.91
C GLY A 22 3.13 -3.84 -5.98
N ALA A 23 2.06 -4.58 -6.23
CA ALA A 23 1.74 -5.79 -5.45
C ALA A 23 2.82 -6.88 -5.61
N GLY A 24 3.34 -7.07 -6.84
CA GLY A 24 4.30 -8.14 -7.15
C GLY A 24 5.67 -8.02 -6.45
N VAL A 25 5.95 -6.90 -5.79
CA VAL A 25 7.23 -6.68 -5.08
C VAL A 25 7.07 -6.69 -3.55
N LEU A 26 5.85 -6.82 -3.04
CA LEU A 26 5.57 -7.01 -1.62
C LEU A 26 5.93 -8.44 -1.21
N LYS A 27 7.17 -8.63 -0.76
CA LYS A 27 7.64 -9.91 -0.23
C LYS A 27 7.72 -9.86 1.31
N PRO A 28 7.38 -10.94 2.03
CA PRO A 28 7.40 -10.97 3.50
C PRO A 28 8.72 -10.52 4.11
N GLU A 29 9.86 -10.89 3.50
CA GLU A 29 11.18 -10.49 3.97
C GLU A 29 11.41 -8.97 3.88
N LYS A 30 10.91 -8.30 2.84
CA LYS A 30 11.01 -6.84 2.68
C LYS A 30 10.13 -6.12 3.68
N ILE A 31 8.92 -6.63 3.92
CA ILE A 31 7.98 -6.10 4.90
C ILE A 31 8.59 -6.16 6.30
N LYS A 32 9.16 -7.32 6.67
CA LYS A 32 9.85 -7.50 7.95
C LYS A 32 11.09 -6.62 8.09
N GLN A 33 11.94 -6.56 7.05
CA GLN A 33 13.17 -5.76 7.06
C GLN A 33 12.88 -4.27 7.26
N ARG A 34 11.81 -3.76 6.65
CA ARG A 34 11.40 -2.35 6.75
C ARG A 34 10.47 -2.07 7.94
N LYS A 35 10.23 -3.07 8.80
CA LYS A 35 9.29 -2.99 9.94
C LYS A 35 7.90 -2.47 9.54
N ILE A 36 7.44 -2.83 8.33
CA ILE A 36 6.10 -2.45 7.86
C ILE A 36 5.07 -3.22 8.69
N ASN A 37 4.18 -2.48 9.35
CA ASN A 37 3.11 -3.01 10.20
C ASN A 37 1.70 -2.66 9.70
N MET A 38 1.60 -1.96 8.57
CA MET A 38 0.35 -1.57 7.94
C MET A 38 0.51 -1.58 6.41
N ILE A 39 -0.45 -2.18 5.69
CA ILE A 39 -0.52 -2.17 4.23
C ILE A 39 -1.87 -1.56 3.79
N VAL A 40 -1.81 -0.57 2.90
CA VAL A 40 -2.98 -0.09 2.16
C VAL A 40 -2.95 -0.73 0.77
N ASN A 41 -3.86 -1.67 0.53
CA ASN A 41 -4.03 -2.31 -0.77
C ASN A 41 -5.09 -1.54 -1.57
N ALA A 42 -4.66 -0.67 -2.47
CA ALA A 42 -5.53 0.11 -3.35
C ALA A 42 -5.76 -0.59 -4.71
N THR A 43 -6.19 -1.85 -4.69
CA THR A 43 -6.52 -2.61 -5.89
C THR A 43 -7.87 -3.31 -5.74
N THR A 44 -8.57 -3.53 -6.86
CA THR A 44 -9.77 -4.37 -6.87
C THR A 44 -9.39 -5.85 -6.77
N GLU A 45 -8.48 -6.30 -7.63
CA GLU A 45 -8.20 -7.72 -7.86
C GLU A 45 -7.17 -8.33 -6.89
N GLU A 46 -6.11 -7.61 -6.53
CA GLU A 46 -4.99 -8.23 -5.80
C GLU A 46 -5.43 -8.63 -4.38
N PRO A 47 -5.11 -9.87 -3.94
CA PRO A 47 -5.46 -10.32 -2.61
C PRO A 47 -4.72 -9.48 -1.56
N SER A 48 -5.37 -9.24 -0.43
CA SER A 48 -4.69 -8.71 0.76
C SER A 48 -3.88 -9.83 1.38
N THR A 49 -2.57 -9.66 1.48
CA THR A 49 -1.72 -10.65 2.14
C THR A 49 -1.90 -10.54 3.64
N TYR A 50 -2.36 -11.62 4.29
CA TYR A 50 -2.40 -11.68 5.74
C TYR A 50 -1.02 -12.04 6.27
N MET A 51 -0.41 -11.13 7.03
CA MET A 51 0.84 -11.39 7.75
C MET A 51 0.64 -11.05 9.22
N GLN A 52 1.15 -11.92 10.10
CA GLN A 52 1.05 -11.71 11.53
C GLN A 52 1.72 -10.39 11.93
N GLY A 53 0.99 -9.55 12.66
CA GLY A 53 1.48 -8.24 13.11
C GLY A 53 1.47 -7.14 12.03
N VAL A 54 0.86 -7.40 10.87
CA VAL A 54 0.68 -6.42 9.80
C VAL A 54 -0.81 -6.20 9.56
N ASP A 55 -1.29 -5.02 9.93
CA ASP A 55 -2.65 -4.60 9.61
C ASP A 55 -2.79 -4.38 8.10
N THR A 56 -3.96 -4.68 7.54
CA THR A 56 -4.24 -4.42 6.12
C THR A 56 -5.58 -3.74 5.93
N MET A 57 -5.58 -2.66 5.15
CA MET A 57 -6.79 -1.97 4.67
C MET A 57 -6.87 -2.14 3.16
N LYS A 58 -7.99 -2.68 2.66
CA LYS A 58 -8.24 -2.82 1.21
C LYS A 58 -9.19 -1.73 0.73
N ILE A 59 -8.74 -0.96 -0.25
CA ILE A 59 -9.54 0.02 -0.99
C ILE A 59 -9.76 -0.56 -2.39
N ARG A 60 -10.97 -1.02 -2.67
CA ARG A 60 -11.34 -1.55 -3.98
C ARG A 60 -11.64 -0.40 -4.91
N ILE A 61 -10.62 0.06 -5.62
CA ILE A 61 -10.73 1.14 -6.58
C ILE A 61 -10.08 0.75 -7.91
N GLU A 62 -10.76 1.09 -9.00
CA GLU A 62 -10.27 0.84 -10.35
C GLU A 62 -9.24 1.91 -10.75
N ASP A 63 -8.24 1.48 -11.53
CA ASP A 63 -7.30 2.39 -12.20
C ASP A 63 -7.98 3.03 -13.41
N HIS A 64 -8.91 3.95 -13.12
CA HIS A 64 -9.74 4.62 -14.12
C HIS A 64 -9.82 6.12 -13.83
N PRO A 65 -9.75 7.01 -14.84
CA PRO A 65 -9.78 8.47 -14.62
C PRO A 65 -11.04 9.01 -13.94
N TYR A 66 -12.14 8.25 -13.97
CA TYR A 66 -13.40 8.61 -13.30
C TYR A 66 -13.62 7.89 -11.97
N ALA A 67 -12.66 7.10 -11.50
CA ALA A 67 -12.74 6.48 -10.19
C ALA A 67 -12.79 7.58 -9.11
N ARG A 68 -13.66 7.41 -8.11
CA ARG A 68 -13.92 8.41 -7.07
C ARG A 68 -12.84 8.37 -5.97
N LEU A 69 -11.58 8.55 -6.37
CA LEU A 69 -10.40 8.46 -5.50
C LEU A 69 -10.51 9.35 -4.26
N SER A 70 -11.09 10.54 -4.43
CA SER A 70 -11.25 11.55 -3.39
C SER A 70 -12.09 11.09 -2.20
N GLU A 71 -13.02 10.16 -2.39
CA GLU A 71 -13.84 9.63 -1.28
C GLU A 71 -13.04 8.81 -0.27
N HIS A 72 -11.81 8.42 -0.63
CA HIS A 72 -10.94 7.61 0.22
C HIS A 72 -9.78 8.41 0.83
N PHE A 73 -9.58 9.68 0.44
CA PHE A 73 -8.39 10.44 0.86
C PHE A 73 -8.33 10.62 2.37
N ASP A 74 -9.38 11.13 3.00
CA ASP A 74 -9.37 11.43 4.43
C ASP A 74 -9.21 10.14 5.26
N VAL A 75 -10.02 9.12 4.96
CA VAL A 75 -9.99 7.86 5.72
C VAL A 75 -8.65 7.12 5.60
N VAL A 76 -8.00 7.16 4.42
CA VAL A 76 -6.69 6.54 4.22
C VAL A 76 -5.59 7.39 4.88
N ALA A 77 -5.63 8.71 4.73
CA ALA A 77 -4.67 9.61 5.35
C ALA A 77 -4.70 9.49 6.89
N ASP A 78 -5.90 9.46 7.47
CA ASP A 78 -6.08 9.25 8.91
C ASP A 78 -5.57 7.88 9.35
N LYS A 79 -5.82 6.83 8.56
CA LYS A 79 -5.30 5.50 8.89
C LYS A 79 -3.77 5.49 8.88
N ILE A 80 -3.13 6.06 7.85
CA ILE A 80 -1.66 6.17 7.76
C ILE A 80 -1.10 6.95 8.95
N ARG A 81 -1.70 8.11 9.28
CA ARG A 81 -1.26 8.98 10.38
C ARG A 81 -1.33 8.30 11.75
N ASN A 82 -2.31 7.42 11.95
CA ASN A 82 -2.54 6.74 13.23
C ASN A 82 -1.72 5.44 13.38
N VAL A 83 -0.95 5.03 12.36
CA VAL A 83 -0.03 3.90 12.49
C VAL A 83 1.06 4.26 13.50
N LYS A 84 1.21 3.44 14.54
CA LYS A 84 2.34 3.56 15.47
C LYS A 84 3.56 2.93 14.82
N VAL A 85 4.61 3.70 14.58
CA VAL A 85 5.89 3.15 14.12
C VAL A 85 6.52 2.38 15.29
N SER A 86 6.83 1.12 15.07
CA SER A 86 7.56 0.32 16.06
C SER A 86 9.03 0.72 16.05
N GLU A 87 9.53 1.24 17.18
CA GLU A 87 10.95 1.61 17.35
C GLU A 87 11.92 0.42 17.14
#